data_AF-A0AAD1FJ35-F1
#
_entry.id   AF-A0AAD1FJ35-F1
#
_cell.length_a   1.000
_cell.length_b   1.000
_cell.length_c   1.000
_cell.angle_alpha   90.00
_cell.angle_beta   90.00
_cell.angle_gamma   90.00
#
_symmetry.space_group_name_H-M   'P 1'
#
loop_
_entity.id
_entity.type
_entity.pdbx_description
1 polymer ?
#
loop_
_entity_poly.entity_id
_entity_poly.type
_entity_poly.pdbx_seq_one_letter_code
_entity_poly.pdbx_strand_id
1 'polypeptide(L)'
;MYILLQLFVIISEMACVPILYSLISGKEFNILTYISIILGNFIIGILLMSTPENFINYLIHPIYFIVISWILGKEGSTTLKIFYALFPITLINILHRLIGIFILPLFGVSVNILNASLLGNRLLSIFTSVIAFVFLKGNQYQFHSLADQSINYKDKRILVITNVSMVLYYIILQLLAYIEYTKFTTTLFVREALVIIYLVFFLIITNRLDRHLRERIQSDLML
;
A
#
# COMPACT_ATOMS: atom_id res chain seq x y z
N MET A 1 6.25 26.74 15.48
CA MET A 1 7.06 25.49 15.47
C MET A 1 6.21 24.23 15.35
N TYR A 2 5.15 24.06 16.16
CA TYR A 2 4.31 22.85 16.16
C TYR A 2 3.57 22.57 14.83
N ILE A 3 2.98 23.60 14.20
CA ILE A 3 2.27 23.46 12.91
C ILE A 3 3.22 23.04 11.79
N LEU A 4 4.43 23.61 11.75
CA LEU A 4 5.45 23.26 10.75
C LEU A 4 5.86 21.78 10.89
N LEU A 5 6.03 21.30 12.13
CA LEU A 5 6.32 19.90 12.40
C LEU A 5 5.19 18.98 11.91
N GLN A 6 3.93 19.33 12.16
CA GLN A 6 2.79 18.54 11.68
C GLN A 6 2.74 18.47 10.16
N LEU A 7 2.90 19.61 9.48
CA LEU A 7 2.92 19.66 8.02
C LEU A 7 4.05 18.82 7.45
N PHE A 8 5.24 18.90 8.05
CA PHE A 8 6.38 18.08 7.66
C PHE A 8 6.08 16.57 7.77
N VAL A 9 5.46 16.13 8.87
CA VAL A 9 5.08 14.72 9.07
C VAL A 9 4.03 14.28 8.04
N ILE A 10 3.01 15.11 7.78
CA ILE A 10 1.97 14.80 6.78
C ILE A 10 2.58 14.66 5.38
N ILE A 11 3.43 15.61 4.98
CA ILE A 11 4.12 15.56 3.69
C ILE A 11 5.02 14.33 3.58
N SER A 12 5.74 14.00 4.66
CA SER A 12 6.60 12.82 4.72
C SER A 12 5.81 11.52 4.57
N GLU A 13 4.67 11.39 5.25
CA GLU A 13 3.76 10.25 5.14
C GLU A 13 3.19 10.13 3.71
N MET A 14 2.73 11.24 3.12
CA MET A 14 2.19 11.25 1.76
C MET A 14 3.24 10.89 0.70
N ALA A 15 4.52 11.15 0.96
CA ALA A 15 5.62 10.79 0.07
C ALA A 15 5.96 9.29 0.09
N CYS A 16 5.56 8.54 1.12
CA CYS A 16 5.93 7.13 1.27
C CYS A 16 5.43 6.24 0.12
N VAL A 17 4.13 6.29 -0.19
CA VAL A 17 3.54 5.44 -1.25
C VAL A 17 4.12 5.75 -2.64
N PRO A 18 4.25 7.03 -3.08
CA PRO A 18 4.91 7.37 -4.34
C PRO A 18 6.34 6.86 -4.45
N ILE A 19 7.13 6.92 -3.36
CA ILE A 19 8.52 6.42 -3.34
C ILE A 19 8.53 4.90 -3.55
N LEU A 20 7.68 4.16 -2.83
CA LEU A 20 7.58 2.71 -3.01
C LEU A 20 7.03 2.34 -4.38
N TYR A 21 6.07 3.10 -4.91
CA TYR A 21 5.57 2.92 -6.28
C TYR A 21 6.71 3.04 -7.29
N SER A 22 7.54 4.08 -7.19
CA SER A 22 8.68 4.29 -8.08
C SER A 22 9.68 3.14 -7.98
N LEU A 23 9.97 2.67 -6.76
CA LEU A 23 10.82 1.51 -6.51
C LEU A 23 10.30 0.22 -7.16
N ILE A 24 9.00 -0.08 -6.99
CA ILE A 24 8.38 -1.32 -7.48
C ILE A 24 8.24 -1.30 -9.00
N SER A 25 7.80 -0.18 -9.56
CA SER A 25 7.58 -0.04 -11.00
C SER A 25 8.86 0.20 -11.79
N GLY A 26 9.97 0.53 -11.12
CA GLY A 26 11.22 0.96 -11.75
C GLY A 26 11.12 2.31 -12.46
N LYS A 27 9.98 3.00 -12.32
CA LYS A 27 9.74 4.27 -13.00
C LYS A 27 10.34 5.41 -12.19
N GLU A 28 11.35 6.07 -12.75
CA GLU A 28 11.89 7.30 -12.18
C GLU A 28 10.89 8.44 -12.32
N PHE A 29 10.57 9.08 -11.20
CA PHE A 29 9.72 10.26 -11.15
C PHE A 29 10.59 11.50 -10.98
N ASN A 30 10.33 12.52 -11.78
CA ASN A 30 10.91 13.83 -11.55
C ASN A 30 10.29 14.44 -10.27
N ILE A 31 11.02 15.37 -9.64
CA ILE A 31 10.57 16.05 -8.42
C ILE A 31 9.16 16.65 -8.56
N LEU A 32 8.84 17.20 -9.73
CA LEU A 32 7.53 17.77 -10.03
C LEU A 32 6.41 16.72 -9.98
N THR A 33 6.68 15.50 -10.45
CA THR A 33 5.72 14.39 -10.40
C THR A 33 5.43 14.00 -8.95
N TYR A 34 6.45 13.88 -8.10
CA TYR A 34 6.26 13.65 -6.67
C TYR A 34 5.43 14.76 -6.03
N ILE A 35 5.76 16.03 -6.31
CA ILE A 35 5.02 17.18 -5.80
C ILE A 35 3.56 17.13 -6.25
N SER A 36 3.27 16.82 -7.52
CA SER A 36 1.89 16.71 -8.02
C SER A 36 1.09 15.60 -7.33
N ILE A 37 1.71 14.45 -7.05
CA ILE A 37 1.04 13.35 -6.31
C ILE A 37 0.77 13.78 -4.86
N ILE A 38 1.74 14.38 -4.19
CA ILE A 38 1.57 14.82 -2.80
C ILE A 38 0.49 15.91 -2.71
N LEU A 39 0.53 16.91 -3.60
CA LEU A 39 -0.47 17.98 -3.65
C LEU A 39 -1.87 17.44 -3.97
N GLY A 40 -1.99 16.50 -4.92
CA GLY A 40 -3.27 15.89 -5.24
C GLY A 40 -3.87 15.15 -4.05
N ASN A 41 -3.07 14.36 -3.33
CA ASN A 41 -3.50 13.66 -2.12
C ASN A 41 -3.91 14.66 -1.01
N PHE A 42 -3.15 15.74 -0.85
CA PHE A 42 -3.45 16.81 0.10
C PHE A 42 -4.79 17.52 -0.20
N ILE A 43 -5.04 17.87 -1.47
CA ILE A 43 -6.29 18.50 -1.90
C ILE A 43 -7.48 17.56 -1.65
N ILE A 44 -7.36 16.27 -1.98
CA ILE A 44 -8.41 15.28 -1.70
C ILE A 44 -8.70 15.18 -0.20
N GLY A 45 -7.64 15.19 0.63
CA GLY A 45 -7.80 15.24 2.09
C GLY A 45 -8.62 16.43 2.56
N ILE A 46 -8.35 17.63 2.03
CA ILE A 46 -9.12 18.84 2.36
C ILE A 46 -10.58 18.71 1.90
N LEU A 47 -10.82 18.22 0.69
CA LEU A 47 -12.17 18.05 0.16
C LEU A 47 -13.01 17.08 1.02
N LEU A 48 -12.38 16.01 1.53
CA LEU A 48 -13.06 15.03 2.37
C LEU A 48 -13.38 15.51 3.78
N MET A 49 -12.65 16.50 4.31
CA MET A 49 -12.95 17.09 5.64
C MET A 49 -14.36 17.69 5.71
N SER A 50 -14.90 18.15 4.58
CA SER A 50 -16.23 18.75 4.49
C SER A 50 -17.34 17.74 4.21
N THR A 51 -17.01 16.45 4.04
CA THR A 51 -17.98 15.40 3.71
C THR A 51 -18.32 14.56 4.95
N PRO A 52 -19.59 14.19 5.16
CA PRO A 52 -19.95 13.23 6.19
C PRO A 52 -19.17 11.92 6.03
N GLU A 53 -18.78 11.33 7.15
CA GLU A 53 -18.02 10.09 7.13
C GLU A 53 -18.86 8.95 6.53
N ASN A 54 -18.35 8.36 5.46
CA ASN A 54 -18.98 7.25 4.77
C ASN A 54 -17.94 6.16 4.47
N PHE A 55 -18.42 4.98 4.08
CA PHE A 55 -17.54 3.86 3.73
C PHE A 55 -16.57 4.19 2.58
N ILE A 56 -16.95 5.04 1.63
CA ILE A 56 -16.14 5.41 0.47
C ILE A 56 -14.89 6.19 0.90
N ASN A 57 -14.97 7.01 1.96
CA ASN A 57 -13.83 7.76 2.51
C ASN A 57 -12.68 6.84 2.91
N TYR A 58 -12.98 5.60 3.34
CA TYR A 58 -11.95 4.60 3.69
C TYR A 58 -11.26 3.98 2.48
N LEU A 59 -11.87 4.06 1.29
CA LEU A 59 -11.33 3.53 0.03
C LEU A 59 -10.59 4.58 -0.80
N ILE A 60 -10.59 5.85 -0.38
CA ILE A 60 -10.05 6.94 -1.20
C ILE A 60 -8.56 6.77 -1.53
N HIS A 61 -7.75 6.27 -0.60
CA HIS A 61 -6.31 6.10 -0.82
C HIS A 61 -6.01 5.10 -1.94
N PRO A 62 -6.53 3.85 -1.90
CA PRO A 62 -6.42 2.92 -3.03
C PRO A 62 -6.94 3.51 -4.34
N ILE A 63 -8.11 4.16 -4.32
CA ILE A 63 -8.73 4.74 -5.53
C ILE A 63 -7.81 5.82 -6.12
N TYR A 64 -7.31 6.72 -5.27
CA TYR A 64 -6.41 7.80 -5.66
C TYR A 64 -5.17 7.25 -6.37
N PHE A 65 -4.48 6.26 -5.78
CA PHE A 65 -3.27 5.72 -6.37
C PHE A 65 -3.52 4.88 -7.63
N ILE A 66 -4.68 4.22 -7.73
CA ILE A 66 -5.10 3.58 -8.96
C ILE A 66 -5.26 4.62 -10.08
N VAL A 67 -5.94 5.75 -9.82
CA VAL A 67 -6.08 6.86 -10.78
C VAL A 67 -4.73 7.45 -11.15
N ILE A 68 -3.87 7.71 -10.17
CA ILE A 68 -2.51 8.21 -10.39
C ILE A 68 -1.69 7.24 -11.23
N SER A 69 -1.79 5.93 -10.99
CA SER A 69 -1.07 4.94 -11.80
C SER A 69 -1.55 4.91 -13.25
N TRP A 70 -2.82 5.19 -13.53
CA TRP A 70 -3.29 5.38 -14.91
C TRP A 70 -2.72 6.62 -15.57
N ILE A 71 -2.63 7.74 -14.85
CA ILE A 71 -2.07 9.00 -15.35
C ILE A 71 -0.57 8.85 -15.62
N LEU A 72 0.15 8.20 -14.71
CA LEU A 72 1.60 8.05 -14.77
C LEU A 72 2.03 6.87 -15.66
N GLY A 73 1.32 5.76 -15.64
CA GLY A 73 1.65 4.57 -16.43
C GLY A 73 1.23 4.77 -17.88
N LYS A 74 2.00 5.51 -18.69
CA LYS A 74 1.79 5.54 -20.15
C LYS A 74 2.05 4.16 -20.79
N GLU A 75 2.93 3.38 -20.19
CA GLU A 75 3.38 2.07 -20.67
C GLU A 75 2.87 0.93 -19.77
N GLY A 76 2.67 -0.25 -20.34
CA GLY A 76 2.22 -1.46 -19.63
C GLY A 76 0.71 -1.71 -19.62
N SER A 77 0.33 -2.95 -19.31
CA SER A 77 -1.08 -3.38 -19.26
C SER A 77 -1.86 -2.75 -18.10
N THR A 78 -3.17 -2.61 -18.23
CA THR A 78 -4.05 -2.13 -17.15
C THR A 78 -3.87 -2.94 -15.86
N THR A 79 -3.63 -4.25 -15.97
CA THR A 79 -3.38 -5.13 -14.82
C THR A 79 -2.11 -4.73 -14.06
N LEU A 80 -1.04 -4.32 -14.76
CA LEU A 80 0.19 -3.86 -14.11
C LEU A 80 0.01 -2.54 -13.39
N LYS A 81 -0.71 -1.59 -14.01
CA LYS A 81 -0.99 -0.28 -13.38
C LYS A 81 -1.70 -0.47 -12.04
N ILE A 82 -2.72 -1.33 -12.02
CA ILE A 82 -3.42 -1.68 -10.78
C ILE A 82 -2.47 -2.35 -9.77
N PHE A 83 -1.61 -3.26 -10.23
CA PHE A 83 -0.63 -3.93 -9.35
C PHE A 83 0.32 -2.92 -8.71
N TYR A 84 0.97 -2.06 -9.50
CA TYR A 84 1.90 -1.05 -8.99
C TYR A 84 1.23 -0.03 -8.06
N ALA A 85 -0.04 0.31 -8.30
CA ALA A 85 -0.80 1.16 -7.40
C ALA A 85 -1.09 0.49 -6.05
N LEU A 86 -1.58 -0.75 -6.08
CA LEU A 86 -2.12 -1.43 -4.89
C LEU A 86 -1.05 -2.13 -4.04
N PHE A 87 0.01 -2.64 -4.66
CA PHE A 87 1.06 -3.37 -3.95
C PHE A 87 1.69 -2.57 -2.80
N PRO A 88 2.22 -1.34 -3.00
CA PRO A 88 2.84 -0.58 -1.92
C PRO A 88 1.84 -0.24 -0.81
N ILE A 89 0.60 0.10 -1.17
CA ILE A 89 -0.47 0.41 -0.21
C ILE A 89 -0.79 -0.81 0.65
N THR A 90 -0.92 -1.97 0.00
CA THR A 90 -1.26 -3.22 0.69
C THR A 90 -0.13 -3.66 1.61
N LEU A 91 1.12 -3.59 1.15
CA LEU A 91 2.29 -3.92 1.95
C LEU A 91 2.41 -3.01 3.19
N ILE A 92 2.33 -1.69 3.01
CA ILE A 92 2.33 -0.74 4.13
C ILE A 92 1.18 -1.05 5.09
N ASN A 93 -0.02 -1.27 4.56
CA ASN A 93 -1.19 -1.54 5.40
C ASN A 93 -1.02 -2.81 6.24
N ILE A 94 -0.57 -3.91 5.65
CA ILE A 94 -0.32 -5.17 6.38
C ILE A 94 0.73 -4.93 7.47
N LEU A 95 1.86 -4.30 7.14
CA LEU A 95 2.92 -4.01 8.10
C LEU A 95 2.46 -3.07 9.22
N HIS A 96 1.71 -2.03 8.88
CA HIS A 96 1.14 -1.08 9.85
C HIS A 96 0.21 -1.76 10.83
N ARG A 97 -0.66 -2.65 10.33
CA ARG A 97 -1.56 -3.45 11.19
C ARG A 97 -0.78 -4.46 12.01
N LEU A 98 0.19 -5.15 11.42
CA LEU A 98 1.01 -6.13 12.11
C LEU A 98 1.77 -5.47 13.28
N ILE A 99 2.43 -4.35 13.02
CA ILE A 99 3.19 -3.64 14.05
C ILE A 99 2.25 -3.00 15.08
N GLY A 100 1.21 -2.31 14.62
CA GLY A 100 0.28 -1.58 15.48
C GLY A 100 -0.57 -2.45 16.39
N ILE A 101 -0.97 -3.64 15.94
CA ILE A 101 -1.87 -4.54 16.67
C ILE A 101 -1.11 -5.62 17.45
N PHE A 102 0.03 -6.11 16.94
CA PHE A 102 0.72 -7.24 17.58
C PHE A 102 2.04 -6.86 18.24
N ILE A 103 2.81 -5.92 17.68
CA ILE A 103 4.16 -5.61 18.18
C ILE A 103 4.12 -4.50 19.24
N LEU A 104 3.49 -3.37 18.93
CA LEU A 104 3.43 -2.22 19.84
C LEU A 104 2.75 -2.51 21.18
N PRO A 105 1.67 -3.33 21.25
CA PRO A 105 1.06 -3.68 22.52
C PRO A 105 1.99 -4.47 23.46
N LEU A 106 3.00 -5.20 22.95
CA LEU A 106 4.03 -5.85 23.78
C LEU A 106 4.85 -4.83 24.58
N PHE A 107 4.88 -3.58 24.14
CA PHE A 107 5.55 -2.45 24.79
C PHE A 107 4.57 -1.50 25.50
N GLY A 108 3.32 -1.91 25.69
CA GLY A 108 2.28 -1.09 26.34
C GLY A 108 1.71 0.03 25.46
N VAL A 109 2.00 0.05 24.16
CA VAL A 109 1.45 1.04 23.21
C VAL A 109 0.28 0.42 22.46
N SER A 110 -0.94 0.74 22.87
CA SER A 110 -2.16 0.27 22.19
C SER A 110 -2.52 1.15 20.98
N VAL A 111 -3.36 0.61 20.09
CA VAL A 111 -3.93 1.35 18.96
C VAL A 111 -4.70 2.59 19.43
N ASN A 112 -5.35 2.53 20.59
CA ASN A 112 -6.08 3.67 21.15
C ASN A 112 -5.12 4.80 21.55
N ILE A 113 -3.96 4.47 22.12
CA ILE A 113 -2.92 5.46 22.45
C ILE A 113 -2.37 6.10 21.18
N LEU A 114 -2.13 5.32 20.12
CA LEU A 114 -1.67 5.84 18.83
C LEU A 114 -2.69 6.77 18.19
N ASN A 115 -3.97 6.42 18.24
CA ASN A 115 -5.07 7.22 17.68
C ASN A 115 -5.35 8.48 18.49
N ALA A 116 -5.17 8.44 19.82
CA ALA A 116 -5.28 9.61 20.68
C ALA A 116 -4.12 10.59 20.51
N SER A 117 -2.94 10.09 20.11
CA SER A 117 -1.79 10.92 19.83
C SER A 117 -1.94 11.69 18.51
N LEU A 118 -1.54 12.95 18.50
CA LEU A 118 -1.65 13.79 17.32
C LEU A 118 -0.80 13.28 16.13
N LEU A 119 0.36 12.67 16.40
CA LEU A 119 1.32 12.25 15.38
C LEU A 119 1.60 10.74 15.35
N GLY A 120 1.25 9.98 16.39
CA GLY A 120 1.72 8.61 16.56
C GLY A 120 1.29 7.66 15.44
N ASN A 121 0.04 7.71 15.00
CA ASN A 121 -0.39 6.89 13.87
C ASN A 121 0.32 7.25 12.56
N ARG A 122 0.62 8.54 12.32
CA ARG A 122 1.38 8.99 11.13
C ARG A 122 2.85 8.58 11.20
N LEU A 123 3.47 8.69 12.37
CA LEU A 123 4.85 8.25 12.59
C LEU A 123 4.97 6.73 12.41
N LEU A 124 3.98 5.95 12.87
CA LEU A 124 3.92 4.52 12.60
C LEU A 124 3.77 4.22 11.09
N SER A 125 2.97 4.99 10.36
CA SER A 125 2.81 4.88 8.91
C SER A 125 4.13 5.14 8.16
N ILE A 126 4.90 6.16 8.56
CA ILE A 126 6.23 6.42 8.01
C ILE A 126 7.19 5.29 8.35
N PHE A 127 7.21 4.85 9.62
CA PHE A 127 8.09 3.75 10.08
C PHE A 127 7.80 2.44 9.32
N THR A 128 6.54 2.10 9.13
CA THR A 128 6.13 0.90 8.39
C THR A 128 6.46 1.00 6.91
N SER A 129 6.44 2.21 6.34
CA SER A 129 6.91 2.46 4.97
C SER A 129 8.42 2.26 4.82
N VAL A 130 9.22 2.64 5.83
CA VAL A 130 10.65 2.33 5.86
C VAL A 130 10.88 0.82 5.92
N ILE A 131 10.11 0.10 6.75
CA ILE A 131 10.18 -1.37 6.80
C ILE A 131 9.78 -1.98 5.45
N ALA A 132 8.73 -1.47 4.80
CA ALA A 132 8.31 -1.91 3.47
C ALA A 132 9.43 -1.71 2.44
N PHE A 133 10.13 -0.58 2.48
CA PHE A 133 11.28 -0.31 1.63
C PHE A 133 12.42 -1.32 1.87
N VAL A 134 12.78 -1.56 3.14
CA VAL A 134 13.81 -2.54 3.51
C VAL A 134 13.40 -3.96 3.09
N PHE A 135 12.13 -4.32 3.26
CA PHE A 135 11.60 -5.61 2.81
C PHE A 135 11.72 -5.78 1.30
N LEU A 136 11.37 -4.75 0.52
CA LEU A 136 11.48 -4.78 -0.93
C LEU A 136 12.93 -4.90 -1.42
N LYS A 137 13.82 -4.06 -0.90
CA LYS A 137 15.24 -4.09 -1.27
C LYS A 137 15.95 -5.35 -0.78
N GLY A 138 15.66 -5.80 0.44
CA GLY A 138 16.28 -6.97 1.05
C GLY A 138 15.99 -8.27 0.29
N ASN A 139 14.77 -8.43 -0.24
CA ASN A 139 14.39 -9.59 -1.05
C ASN A 139 14.76 -9.44 -2.54
N GLN A 140 15.35 -8.31 -2.94
CA GLN A 140 15.74 -8.02 -4.32
C GLN A 140 14.59 -8.26 -5.32
N TYR A 141 13.37 -7.83 -4.98
CA TYR A 141 12.22 -7.98 -5.86
C TYR A 141 12.39 -7.11 -7.12
N GLN A 142 12.31 -7.73 -8.30
CA GLN A 142 12.50 -7.06 -9.60
C GLN A 142 11.18 -6.85 -10.34
N PHE A 143 10.15 -6.32 -9.66
CA PHE A 143 8.83 -6.18 -10.27
C PHE A 143 8.79 -5.23 -11.48
N HIS A 144 9.75 -4.32 -11.62
CA HIS A 144 9.84 -3.45 -12.81
C HIS A 144 9.95 -4.23 -14.12
N SER A 145 10.59 -5.41 -14.11
CA SER A 145 10.79 -6.25 -15.31
C SER A 145 9.47 -6.77 -15.88
N LEU A 146 8.38 -6.74 -15.10
CA LEU A 146 7.03 -7.06 -15.59
C LEU A 146 6.56 -6.11 -16.70
N ALA A 147 7.02 -4.86 -16.71
CA ALA A 147 6.63 -3.86 -17.71
C ALA A 147 7.41 -4.01 -19.03
N ASP A 148 8.67 -4.45 -18.96
CA ASP A 148 9.59 -4.53 -20.10
C ASP A 148 9.35 -5.76 -21.00
N GLN A 149 8.59 -6.74 -20.50
CA GLN A 149 8.36 -8.01 -21.19
C GLN A 149 6.90 -8.18 -21.63
N SER A 150 6.69 -8.92 -22.73
CA SER A 150 5.35 -9.32 -23.14
C SER A 150 4.75 -10.27 -22.11
N ILE A 151 3.94 -9.73 -21.20
CA ILE A 151 3.26 -10.48 -20.13
C ILE A 151 2.59 -11.72 -20.73
N ASN A 152 3.06 -12.92 -20.37
CA ASN A 152 2.43 -14.14 -20.84
C ASN A 152 1.09 -14.32 -20.10
N TYR A 153 0.19 -15.14 -20.65
CA TYR A 153 -1.11 -15.43 -20.07
C TYR A 153 -1.02 -15.91 -18.60
N LYS A 154 0.02 -16.71 -18.26
CA LYS A 154 0.26 -17.18 -16.88
C LYS A 154 0.61 -16.02 -15.94
N ASP A 155 1.52 -15.13 -16.35
CA ASP A 155 1.91 -13.93 -15.60
C ASP A 155 0.69 -13.03 -15.35
N LYS A 156 -0.10 -12.81 -16.40
CA LYS A 156 -1.31 -12.00 -16.34
C LYS A 156 -2.33 -12.60 -15.36
N ARG A 157 -2.48 -13.92 -15.34
CA ARG A 157 -3.39 -14.60 -14.40
C ARG A 157 -2.93 -14.44 -12.95
N ILE A 158 -1.65 -14.62 -12.66
CA ILE A 158 -1.12 -14.43 -11.30
C ILE A 158 -1.31 -12.97 -10.88
N LEU A 159 -0.98 -12.00 -11.74
CA LEU A 159 -1.18 -10.58 -11.46
C LEU A 159 -2.64 -10.21 -11.20
N VAL A 160 -3.59 -10.75 -11.98
CA VAL A 160 -5.02 -10.54 -11.74
C VAL A 160 -5.43 -11.09 -10.38
N ILE A 161 -4.98 -12.30 -10.02
CA ILE A 161 -5.28 -12.91 -8.71
C ILE A 161 -4.73 -12.03 -7.59
N THR A 162 -3.49 -11.55 -7.70
CA THR A 162 -2.88 -10.64 -6.73
C THR A 162 -3.66 -9.33 -6.61
N ASN A 163 -4.06 -8.72 -7.72
CA ASN A 163 -4.83 -7.47 -7.69
C ASN A 163 -6.19 -7.66 -7.02
N VAL A 164 -6.91 -8.71 -7.39
CA VAL A 164 -8.22 -9.03 -6.80
C VAL A 164 -8.07 -9.30 -5.31
N SER A 165 -7.03 -10.03 -4.89
CA SER A 165 -6.81 -10.30 -3.48
C SER A 165 -6.51 -9.03 -2.69
N MET A 166 -5.71 -8.10 -3.24
CA MET A 166 -5.40 -6.81 -2.60
C MET A 166 -6.66 -5.96 -2.44
N VAL A 167 -7.50 -5.89 -3.47
CA VAL A 167 -8.78 -5.17 -3.43
C VAL A 167 -9.71 -5.78 -2.37
N LEU A 168 -9.89 -7.10 -2.38
CA LEU A 168 -10.76 -7.79 -1.41
C LEU A 168 -10.27 -7.60 0.01
N TYR A 169 -8.98 -7.79 0.26
CA TYR A 169 -8.38 -7.56 1.57
C TYR A 169 -8.68 -6.14 2.07
N TYR A 170 -8.44 -5.13 1.24
CA TYR A 170 -8.64 -3.75 1.64
C TYR A 170 -10.12 -3.44 1.88
N ILE A 171 -11.02 -3.88 1.00
CA ILE A 171 -12.48 -3.69 1.15
C ILE A 171 -12.99 -4.35 2.43
N ILE A 172 -12.64 -5.61 2.69
CA ILE A 172 -13.10 -6.34 3.88
C ILE A 172 -12.56 -5.67 5.14
N LEU A 173 -11.27 -5.32 5.17
CA LEU A 173 -10.66 -4.68 6.32
C LEU A 173 -11.31 -3.33 6.64
N GLN A 174 -11.57 -2.50 5.63
CA GLN A 174 -12.22 -1.21 5.81
C GLN A 174 -13.70 -1.35 6.17
N LEU A 175 -14.38 -2.38 5.65
CA LEU A 175 -15.77 -2.66 6.00
C LEU A 175 -15.89 -3.02 7.49
N LEU A 176 -14.97 -3.85 7.99
CA LEU A 176 -14.93 -4.21 9.42
C LEU A 176 -14.66 -2.99 10.30
N ALA A 177 -13.75 -2.11 9.89
CA ALA A 177 -13.46 -0.86 10.62
C ALA A 177 -14.68 0.08 10.61
N TYR A 178 -15.37 0.22 9.48
CA TYR A 178 -16.57 1.05 9.35
C TYR A 178 -17.74 0.50 10.19
N ILE A 179 -17.93 -0.82 10.24
CA ILE A 179 -18.94 -1.45 11.12
C ILE A 179 -18.62 -1.19 12.59
N GLU A 180 -17.36 -1.30 13.00
CA GLU A 180 -16.94 -1.03 14.37
C GLU A 180 -17.21 0.43 14.77
N TYR A 181 -16.94 1.37 13.87
CA TYR A 181 -17.24 2.79 14.07
C TYR A 181 -18.75 3.09 14.14
N THR A 182 -19.55 2.52 13.24
CA THR A 182 -20.99 2.88 13.12
C THR A 182 -21.91 2.09 14.05
N LYS A 183 -21.58 0.82 14.33
CA LYS A 183 -22.44 -0.09 15.12
C LYS A 183 -21.90 -0.37 16.52
N PHE A 184 -20.78 0.27 16.91
CA PHE A 184 -20.11 0.08 18.20
C PHE A 184 -19.88 -1.40 18.57
N THR A 185 -19.74 -2.26 17.55
CA THR A 185 -19.52 -3.70 17.71
C THR A 185 -18.05 -4.00 17.47
N THR A 186 -17.42 -4.73 18.38
CA THR A 186 -16.00 -5.06 18.26
C THR A 186 -15.75 -5.99 17.08
N THR A 187 -14.97 -5.53 16.10
CA THR A 187 -14.53 -6.35 14.96
C THR A 187 -13.03 -6.66 15.02
N LEU A 188 -12.34 -6.19 16.07
CA LEU A 188 -10.90 -6.29 16.24
C LEU A 188 -10.37 -7.72 16.03
N PHE A 189 -10.97 -8.72 16.68
CA PHE A 189 -10.57 -10.13 16.55
C PHE A 189 -10.61 -10.63 15.09
N VAL A 190 -11.65 -10.26 14.34
CA VAL A 190 -11.80 -10.65 12.92
C VAL A 190 -10.75 -9.94 12.06
N ARG A 191 -10.47 -8.67 12.36
CA ARG A 191 -9.44 -7.87 11.66
C ARG A 191 -8.05 -8.42 11.92
N GLU A 192 -7.75 -8.84 13.14
CA GLU A 192 -6.49 -9.49 13.53
C GLU A 192 -6.26 -10.78 12.74
N ALA A 193 -7.25 -11.67 12.76
CA ALA A 193 -7.20 -12.93 12.01
C ALA A 193 -7.02 -12.67 10.50
N LEU A 194 -7.77 -11.71 9.94
CA LEU A 194 -7.67 -11.33 8.54
C LEU A 194 -6.26 -10.85 8.16
N VAL A 195 -5.64 -10.01 8.99
CA VAL A 195 -4.28 -9.49 8.75
C VAL A 195 -3.26 -10.61 8.74
N ILE A 196 -3.32 -11.56 9.70
CA ILE A 196 -2.38 -12.69 9.76
C ILE A 196 -2.57 -13.61 8.56
N ILE A 197 -3.81 -14.04 8.29
CA ILE A 197 -4.12 -14.94 7.16
C ILE A 197 -3.68 -14.29 5.84
N TYR A 198 -4.00 -13.01 5.67
CA TYR A 198 -3.66 -12.30 4.44
C TYR A 198 -2.17 -12.01 4.31
N LEU A 199 -1.42 -11.78 5.41
CA LEU A 199 0.04 -11.66 5.37
C LEU A 199 0.67 -12.92 4.78
N VAL A 200 0.29 -14.11 5.27
CA VAL A 200 0.81 -15.38 4.77
C VAL A 200 0.49 -15.52 3.28
N PHE A 201 -0.76 -15.26 2.89
CA PHE A 201 -1.18 -15.29 1.49
C PHE A 201 -0.38 -14.28 0.62
N PHE A 202 -0.21 -13.06 1.09
CA PHE A 202 0.50 -11.98 0.40
C PHE A 202 1.97 -12.32 0.18
N LEU A 203 2.64 -12.91 1.17
CA LEU A 203 4.02 -13.37 1.02
C LEU A 203 4.14 -14.51 0.01
N ILE A 204 3.22 -15.48 0.04
CA ILE A 204 3.20 -16.59 -0.93
C ILE A 204 3.05 -16.07 -2.35
N ILE A 205 2.07 -15.18 -2.60
CA ILE A 205 1.80 -14.70 -3.96
C ILE A 205 2.90 -13.79 -4.48
N THR A 206 3.48 -12.96 -3.60
CA THR A 206 4.62 -12.07 -3.91
C THR A 206 5.84 -12.90 -4.29
N ASN A 207 6.19 -13.91 -3.49
CA ASN A 207 7.32 -14.79 -3.78
C ASN A 207 7.10 -15.62 -5.05
N ARG A 208 5.86 -16.07 -5.30
CA ARG A 208 5.54 -16.79 -6.54
C ARG A 208 5.69 -15.91 -7.77
N LEU A 209 5.23 -14.67 -7.70
CA LEU A 209 5.35 -13.69 -8.79
C LEU A 209 6.83 -13.41 -9.07
N ASP A 210 7.62 -13.16 -8.04
CA ASP A 210 9.06 -12.89 -8.15
C ASP A 210 9.85 -14.09 -8.67
N ARG A 211 9.62 -15.30 -8.14
CA ARG A 211 10.30 -16.51 -8.63
C ARG A 211 10.03 -16.73 -10.11
N HIS A 212 8.78 -16.55 -10.53
CA HIS A 212 8.41 -16.74 -11.93
C HIS A 212 9.11 -15.72 -12.85
N LEU A 213 9.29 -14.48 -12.38
CA LEU A 213 10.07 -13.47 -13.10
C LEU A 213 11.54 -13.88 -13.26
N ARG A 214 12.18 -14.35 -12.18
CA ARG A 214 13.59 -14.76 -12.24
C ARG A 214 13.81 -15.96 -13.16
N GLU A 215 12.94 -16.97 -13.09
CA GLU A 215 13.00 -18.15 -13.96
C GLU A 215 12.91 -17.75 -15.45
N ARG A 216 12.05 -16.78 -15.77
CA ARG A 216 11.88 -16.29 -17.15
C ARG A 216 13.07 -15.47 -17.63
N ILE A 217 13.58 -14.56 -16.81
CA ILE A 217 14.79 -13.78 -17.15
C ILE A 217 15.97 -14.73 -17.40
N GLN A 218 16.11 -15.79 -16.60
CA GLN A 218 17.14 -16.80 -16.82
C GLN A 218 16.95 -17.57 -18.12
N SER A 219 15.71 -17.96 -18.48
CA SER A 219 15.46 -18.64 -19.75
C SER A 219 15.77 -17.76 -20.96
N ASP A 220 15.48 -16.46 -20.88
CA ASP A 220 15.73 -15.52 -21.98
C ASP A 220 17.24 -15.24 -22.17
N LEU A 221 18.07 -15.38 -21.12
CA LEU A 221 19.52 -15.22 -21.17
C LEU A 221 20.28 -16.48 -21.66
N MET A 222 19.62 -17.64 -21.67
CA MET A 222 20.22 -18.90 -22.13
C MET A 222 19.93 -19.20 -23.62
N LEU A 223 19.20 -18.33 -24.31
CA LEU A 223 18.91 -18.35 -25.74
C LEU A 223 19.73 -17.29 -26.48
#